data_AF-A0A9E0ENV9-F1
#
_entry.id   AF-A0A9E0ENV9-F1
#
_cell.length_a   1.000
_cell.length_b   1.000
_cell.length_c   1.000
_cell.angle_alpha   90.00
_cell.angle_beta   90.00
_cell.angle_gamma   90.00
#
_symmetry.space_group_name_H-M   'P 1'
#
loop_
_entity.id
_entity.type
_entity.pdbx_description
1 polymer ?
#
loop_
_entity_poly.entity_id
_entity_poly.type
_entity_poly.pdbx_seq_one_letter_code
_entity_poly.pdbx_strand_id
1 'polypeptide(L)'
;FDFLSFIQENSKTLENKNLSREKFLNEMTNRLSAQSETGNPTIKVKFSTKNKTEGEKFSEEYTNLAQKYLEKKENEFLDVQIKLLEEQYQFLSINNDLRTTKDSLTDTLVSRLAYYRLIKNDTTPLVRLISVSTKPSLNKKFVLVGGFIFGLFLGIFVSFIKEFSRTLDWKNIKS
;
A
#
# COMPACT_ATOMS: atom_id res chain seq x y z
N PHE A 1 4.02 -6.09 -6.36
CA PHE A 1 2.86 -5.17 -6.28
C PHE A 1 2.34 -4.94 -7.68
N ASP A 2 1.03 -5.10 -7.89
CA ASP A 2 0.39 -5.06 -9.21
C ASP A 2 -0.92 -4.28 -9.13
N PHE A 3 -0.81 -3.01 -8.77
CA PHE A 3 -1.97 -2.12 -8.61
C PHE A 3 -2.68 -1.85 -9.92
N LEU A 4 -1.96 -1.82 -11.05
CA LEU A 4 -2.60 -1.69 -12.35
C LEU A 4 -3.40 -2.96 -12.72
N SER A 5 -3.05 -4.15 -12.22
CA SER A 5 -3.93 -5.35 -12.33
C SER A 5 -5.18 -5.12 -11.55
N PHE A 6 -5.00 -4.71 -10.30
CA PHE A 6 -6.12 -4.48 -9.42
C PHE A 6 -7.10 -3.44 -9.99
N ILE A 7 -6.61 -2.35 -10.57
CA ILE A 7 -7.43 -1.35 -11.26
C ILE A 7 -8.16 -1.99 -12.45
N GLN A 8 -7.47 -2.77 -13.29
CA GLN A 8 -8.09 -3.41 -14.46
C GLN A 8 -9.23 -4.34 -14.05
N GLU A 9 -9.10 -5.06 -12.94
CA GLU A 9 -10.13 -5.97 -12.46
C GLU A 9 -11.29 -5.23 -11.79
N ASN A 10 -10.98 -4.23 -10.96
CA ASN A 10 -11.93 -3.66 -10.00
C ASN A 10 -12.53 -2.30 -10.38
N SER A 11 -11.93 -1.56 -11.32
CA SER A 11 -12.49 -0.27 -11.75
C SER A 11 -13.82 -0.46 -12.49
N LYS A 12 -14.80 0.40 -12.27
CA LYS A 12 -16.06 0.43 -13.01
C LYS A 12 -16.13 1.57 -14.01
N THR A 13 -15.16 2.48 -13.97
CA THR A 13 -15.20 3.74 -14.72
C THR A 13 -14.27 3.74 -15.93
N LEU A 14 -13.23 2.90 -15.95
CA LEU A 14 -12.33 2.79 -17.09
C LEU A 14 -12.97 2.09 -18.29
N GLU A 15 -12.82 2.69 -19.47
CA GLU A 15 -13.36 2.13 -20.72
C GLU A 15 -12.46 1.05 -21.34
N ASN A 16 -11.16 1.07 -21.02
CA ASN A 16 -10.15 0.21 -21.65
C ASN A 16 -9.92 -1.14 -20.93
N LYS A 17 -10.78 -1.53 -20.00
CA LYS A 17 -10.62 -2.77 -19.20
C LYS A 17 -10.57 -4.05 -20.04
N ASN A 18 -11.26 -4.06 -21.18
CA ASN A 18 -11.38 -5.22 -22.07
C ASN A 18 -10.11 -5.48 -22.90
N LEU A 19 -9.10 -4.62 -22.82
CA LEU A 19 -7.82 -4.85 -23.46
C LEU A 19 -7.09 -6.04 -22.82
N SER A 20 -6.22 -6.69 -23.61
CA SER A 20 -5.29 -7.66 -23.05
C SER A 20 -4.42 -6.99 -21.97
N ARG A 21 -4.01 -7.78 -20.98
CA ARG A 21 -3.25 -7.31 -19.82
C ARG A 21 -2.08 -6.40 -20.18
N GLU A 22 -1.26 -6.83 -21.13
CA GLU A 22 -0.09 -6.08 -21.61
C GLU A 22 -0.48 -4.74 -22.26
N LYS A 23 -1.52 -4.73 -23.10
CA LYS A 23 -2.01 -3.52 -23.76
C LYS A 23 -2.59 -2.54 -22.75
N PHE A 24 -3.36 -3.04 -21.78
CA PHE A 24 -3.89 -2.23 -20.68
C PHE A 24 -2.78 -1.56 -19.88
N LEU A 25 -1.76 -2.34 -19.49
CA LEU A 25 -0.61 -1.84 -18.73
C LEU A 25 0.15 -0.72 -19.46
N ASN A 26 0.43 -0.93 -20.75
CA ASN A 26 1.12 0.06 -21.57
C ASN A 26 0.29 1.33 -21.73
N GLU A 27 -1.03 1.22 -21.92
CA GLU A 27 -1.90 2.38 -22.04
C GLU A 27 -2.01 3.15 -20.71
N MET A 28 -2.23 2.43 -19.60
CA MET A 28 -2.35 3.04 -18.28
C MET A 28 -1.07 3.73 -17.83
N THR A 29 0.10 3.20 -18.18
CA THR A 29 1.39 3.84 -17.88
C THR A 29 1.52 5.22 -18.53
N ASN A 30 0.90 5.43 -19.70
CA ASN A 30 0.89 6.72 -20.38
C ASN A 30 -0.21 7.66 -19.87
N ARG A 31 -1.32 7.10 -19.38
CA ARG A 31 -2.49 7.85 -18.92
C ARG A 31 -2.39 8.25 -17.46
N LEU A 32 -1.73 7.47 -16.62
CA LEU A 32 -1.64 7.64 -15.18
C LEU A 32 -0.20 7.95 -14.76
N SER A 33 -0.03 9.05 -14.04
CA SER A 33 1.25 9.42 -13.44
C SER A 33 1.02 9.91 -12.02
N ALA A 34 2.02 9.74 -11.16
CA ALA A 34 1.98 10.22 -9.79
C ALA A 34 3.29 10.93 -9.44
N GLN A 35 3.18 11.98 -8.63
CA GLN A 35 4.28 12.81 -8.17
C GLN A 35 4.14 12.97 -6.65
N SER A 36 5.21 12.67 -5.92
CA SER A 36 5.33 12.94 -4.50
C SER A 36 6.51 13.87 -4.27
N GLU A 37 6.39 14.72 -3.25
CA GLU A 37 7.47 15.60 -2.81
C GLU A 37 8.14 14.94 -1.60
N THR A 38 9.47 14.97 -1.52
CA THR A 38 10.21 14.37 -0.40
C THR A 38 9.77 15.00 0.92
N GLY A 39 9.36 14.17 1.88
CA GLY A 39 8.88 14.64 3.19
C GLY A 39 7.42 15.09 3.21
N ASN A 40 6.68 14.98 2.10
CA ASN A 40 5.25 15.27 2.04
C ASN A 40 4.44 13.98 1.89
N PRO A 41 3.47 13.70 2.78
CA PRO A 41 2.59 12.52 2.65
C PRO A 41 1.58 12.64 1.50
N THR A 42 1.44 13.83 0.89
CA THR A 42 0.52 14.08 -0.21
C THR A 42 1.09 13.61 -1.55
N ILE A 43 0.30 12.85 -2.30
CA ILE A 43 0.66 12.38 -3.64
C ILE A 43 -0.26 13.07 -4.66
N LYS A 44 0.35 13.75 -5.64
CA LYS A 44 -0.36 14.32 -6.79
C LYS A 44 -0.48 13.25 -7.86
N VAL A 45 -1.72 12.81 -8.14
CA VAL A 45 -2.01 11.85 -9.21
C VAL A 45 -2.64 12.57 -10.39
N LYS A 46 -2.12 12.31 -11.59
CA LYS A 46 -2.63 12.84 -12.85
C LYS A 46 -3.08 11.70 -13.74
N PHE A 47 -4.37 11.75 -14.11
CA PHE A 47 -4.96 10.88 -15.10
C PHE A 47 -5.29 11.66 -16.37
N SER A 48 -4.98 11.11 -17.53
CA SER A 48 -5.21 11.71 -18.84
C SER A 48 -6.15 10.82 -19.66
N THR A 49 -7.20 11.42 -20.18
CA THR A 49 -8.17 10.75 -21.07
C THR A 49 -8.72 11.74 -22.09
N LYS A 50 -9.21 11.19 -23.20
CA LYS A 50 -9.96 11.93 -24.22
C LYS A 50 -11.44 12.11 -23.82
N ASN A 51 -11.97 11.27 -22.94
CA ASN A 51 -13.36 11.33 -22.48
C ASN A 51 -13.44 12.08 -21.13
N LYS A 52 -14.05 13.27 -21.14
CA LYS A 52 -14.22 14.09 -19.94
C LYS A 52 -14.96 13.33 -18.83
N THR A 53 -16.03 12.62 -19.17
CA THR A 53 -16.87 11.88 -18.22
C THR A 53 -16.12 10.72 -17.57
N GLU A 54 -15.28 10.00 -18.34
CA GLU A 54 -14.41 8.96 -17.80
C GLU A 54 -13.40 9.56 -16.81
N GLY A 55 -12.80 10.71 -17.16
CA GLY A 55 -11.80 11.38 -16.33
C GLY A 55 -12.34 11.84 -14.97
N GLU A 56 -13.53 12.43 -14.97
CA GLU A 56 -14.21 12.85 -13.73
C GLU A 56 -14.53 11.64 -12.85
N LYS A 57 -15.22 10.63 -13.40
CA LYS A 57 -15.61 9.43 -12.64
C LYS A 57 -14.42 8.63 -12.13
N PHE A 58 -13.38 8.46 -12.94
CA PHE A 58 -12.18 7.73 -12.52
C PHE A 58 -11.40 8.48 -11.45
N SER A 59 -11.37 9.82 -11.48
CA SER A 59 -10.69 10.61 -10.45
C SER A 59 -11.30 10.41 -9.06
N GLU A 60 -12.63 10.26 -8.99
CA GLU A 60 -13.36 9.94 -7.75
C GLU A 60 -13.14 8.47 -7.34
N GLU A 61 -13.20 7.55 -8.30
CA GLU A 61 -13.04 6.11 -8.04
C GLU A 61 -11.60 5.74 -7.63
N TYR A 62 -10.58 6.42 -8.16
CA TYR A 62 -9.17 6.07 -7.96
C TYR A 62 -8.78 5.98 -6.49
N THR A 63 -9.25 6.92 -5.67
CA THR A 63 -8.93 6.92 -4.23
C THR A 63 -9.50 5.69 -3.53
N ASN A 64 -10.72 5.29 -3.88
CA ASN A 64 -11.36 4.10 -3.34
C ASN A 64 -10.62 2.82 -3.78
N LEU A 65 -10.19 2.75 -5.06
CA LEU A 65 -9.37 1.64 -5.55
C LEU A 65 -8.01 1.56 -4.84
N ALA A 66 -7.36 2.70 -4.61
CA ALA A 66 -6.11 2.77 -3.87
C ALA A 66 -6.29 2.31 -2.42
N GLN A 67 -7.34 2.79 -1.74
CA GLN A 67 -7.67 2.39 -0.37
C GLN A 67 -7.88 0.87 -0.28
N LYS A 68 -8.77 0.31 -1.11
CA LYS A 68 -9.05 -1.13 -1.13
C LYS A 68 -7.82 -1.99 -1.43
N TYR A 69 -6.97 -1.52 -2.34
CA TYR A 69 -5.74 -2.25 -2.67
C TYR A 69 -4.77 -2.30 -1.50
N LEU A 70 -4.58 -1.17 -0.81
CA LEU A 70 -3.70 -1.08 0.34
C LEU A 70 -4.25 -1.86 1.53
N GLU A 71 -5.54 -1.75 1.83
CA GLU A 71 -6.21 -2.57 2.86
C GLU A 71 -6.04 -4.06 2.59
N LYS A 72 -6.24 -4.50 1.33
CA LYS A 72 -6.02 -5.90 0.95
C LYS A 72 -4.58 -6.33 1.25
N LYS A 73 -3.60 -5.49 0.91
CA LYS A 73 -2.17 -5.82 1.09
C LYS A 73 -1.74 -5.78 2.55
N GLU A 74 -2.26 -4.84 3.32
CA GLU A 74 -2.06 -4.77 4.77
C GLU A 74 -2.64 -6.01 5.45
N ASN A 75 -3.88 -6.36 5.14
CA ASN A 75 -4.52 -7.56 5.70
C ASN A 75 -3.78 -8.84 5.35
N GLU A 76 -3.40 -9.03 4.08
CA GLU A 76 -2.59 -10.18 3.65
C GLU A 76 -1.26 -10.27 4.42
N PHE A 77 -0.61 -9.14 4.66
CA PHE A 77 0.63 -9.09 5.44
C PHE A 77 0.39 -9.40 6.92
N LEU A 78 -0.57 -8.74 7.55
CA LEU A 78 -0.91 -8.92 8.96
C LEU A 78 -1.36 -10.35 9.24
N ASP A 79 -2.13 -10.98 8.36
CA ASP A 79 -2.55 -12.39 8.48
C ASP A 79 -1.35 -13.33 8.58
N VAL A 80 -0.37 -13.17 7.69
CA VAL A 80 0.84 -14.00 7.69
C VAL A 80 1.66 -13.75 8.96
N GLN A 81 1.84 -12.49 9.35
CA GLN A 81 2.64 -12.13 10.50
C GLN A 81 2.01 -12.57 11.83
N ILE A 82 0.71 -12.34 12.00
CA ILE A 82 -0.04 -12.76 13.19
C ILE A 82 0.01 -14.27 13.32
N LYS A 83 -0.26 -15.01 12.23
CA LYS A 83 -0.19 -16.47 12.24
C LYS A 83 1.18 -16.98 12.68
N LEU A 84 2.26 -16.42 12.13
CA LEU A 84 3.63 -16.82 12.47
C LEU A 84 3.97 -16.51 13.94
N LEU A 85 3.56 -15.35 14.44
CA LEU A 85 3.76 -14.97 15.85
C LEU A 85 2.92 -15.84 16.80
N GLU A 86 1.71 -16.23 16.39
CA GLU A 86 0.87 -17.16 17.15
C GLU A 86 1.49 -18.56 17.21
N GLU A 87 2.01 -19.08 16.10
CA GLU A 87 2.71 -20.38 16.08
C GLU A 87 3.94 -20.36 17.00
N GLN A 88 4.73 -19.27 16.98
CA GLN A 88 5.87 -19.09 17.88
C GLN A 88 5.42 -18.97 19.35
N TYR A 89 4.34 -18.22 19.63
CA TYR A 89 3.76 -18.13 20.96
C TYR A 89 3.34 -19.50 21.49
N GLN A 90 2.61 -20.27 20.68
CA GLN A 90 2.13 -21.61 21.04
C GLN A 90 3.31 -22.54 21.33
N PHE A 91 4.33 -22.56 20.48
CA PHE A 91 5.53 -23.36 20.67
C PHE A 91 6.26 -23.06 21.99
N LEU A 92 6.40 -21.78 22.34
CA LEU A 92 7.02 -21.36 23.60
C LEU A 92 6.14 -21.70 24.81
N SER A 93 4.82 -21.55 24.68
CA SER A 93 3.86 -21.79 25.77
C SER A 93 3.73 -23.26 26.17
N ILE A 94 4.05 -24.19 25.25
CA ILE A 94 4.04 -25.63 25.52
C ILE A 94 5.17 -26.02 26.50
N ASN A 95 6.31 -25.33 26.42
CA ASN A 95 7.52 -25.71 27.16
C ASN A 95 7.82 -24.80 28.37
N ASN A 96 7.24 -23.59 28.41
CA ASN A 96 7.47 -22.59 29.45
C ASN A 96 6.17 -21.87 29.84
N ASP A 97 6.01 -21.52 31.12
CA ASP A 97 4.98 -20.58 31.53
C ASP A 97 5.41 -19.15 31.16
N LEU A 98 4.85 -18.63 30.06
CA LEU A 98 5.19 -17.32 29.51
C LEU A 98 4.75 -16.16 30.40
N ARG A 99 3.87 -16.38 31.40
CA ARG A 99 3.48 -15.34 32.37
C ARG A 99 4.54 -15.13 33.46
N THR A 100 5.38 -16.12 33.69
CA THR A 100 6.38 -16.13 34.77
C THR A 100 7.82 -16.09 34.24
N THR A 101 8.03 -16.49 32.99
CA THR A 101 9.31 -16.44 32.29
C THR A 101 9.60 -15.03 31.79
N LYS A 102 10.41 -14.26 32.52
CA LYS A 102 10.89 -12.93 32.10
C LYS A 102 12.04 -13.07 31.12
N ASP A 103 11.72 -13.17 29.84
CA ASP A 103 12.69 -13.12 28.76
C ASP A 103 12.28 -12.06 27.73
N SER A 104 13.24 -11.19 27.39
CA SER A 104 13.08 -10.08 26.45
C SER A 104 12.51 -10.50 25.09
N LEU A 105 12.83 -11.71 24.62
CA LEU A 105 12.34 -12.24 23.36
C LEU A 105 10.85 -12.60 23.44
N THR A 106 10.43 -13.18 24.56
CA THR A 106 9.03 -13.53 24.83
C THR A 106 8.18 -12.27 24.97
N ASP A 107 8.67 -11.27 25.70
CA ASP A 107 7.98 -9.98 25.87
C ASP A 107 7.84 -9.23 24.55
N THR A 108 8.88 -9.26 23.71
CA THR A 108 8.85 -8.65 22.36
C THR A 108 7.84 -9.35 21.46
N LEU A 109 7.79 -10.67 21.50
CA LEU A 109 6.86 -11.48 20.72
C LEU A 109 5.41 -11.21 21.10
N VAL A 110 5.08 -11.24 22.39
CA VAL A 110 3.73 -10.95 22.90
C VAL A 110 3.32 -9.53 22.55
N SER A 111 4.21 -8.56 22.76
CA SER A 111 3.95 -7.15 22.45
C SER A 111 3.68 -6.93 20.95
N ARG A 112 4.47 -7.57 20.08
CA ARG A 112 4.30 -7.48 18.63
C ARG A 112 3.01 -8.14 18.17
N LEU A 113 2.66 -9.30 18.73
CA LEU A 113 1.41 -9.99 18.41
C LEU A 113 0.19 -9.14 18.80
N ALA A 114 0.20 -8.54 20.00
CA ALA A 114 -0.85 -7.64 20.44
C ALA A 114 -0.94 -6.39 19.54
N TYR A 115 0.19 -5.80 19.17
CA TYR A 115 0.25 -4.64 18.29
C TYR A 115 -0.32 -4.93 16.89
N TYR A 116 0.06 -6.04 16.27
CA TYR A 116 -0.45 -6.39 14.92
C TYR A 116 -1.95 -6.71 14.94
N ARG A 117 -2.46 -7.33 16.00
CA ARG A 117 -3.91 -7.53 16.19
C ARG A 117 -4.65 -6.20 16.35
N LEU A 118 -4.04 -5.21 17.01
CA LEU A 118 -4.62 -3.89 17.17
C LEU A 118 -4.72 -3.17 15.82
N ILE A 119 -3.64 -3.16 15.03
CA ILE A 119 -3.64 -2.58 13.68
C ILE A 119 -4.69 -3.26 12.80
N LYS A 120 -4.77 -4.59 12.84
CA LYS A 120 -5.74 -5.36 12.03
C LYS A 120 -7.20 -4.99 12.33
N ASN A 121 -7.48 -4.53 13.55
CA ASN A 121 -8.82 -4.10 13.96
C ASN A 121 -9.06 -2.59 13.76
N ASP A 122 -8.05 -1.84 13.34
CA ASP A 122 -8.19 -0.42 13.02
C ASP A 122 -9.00 -0.26 11.71
N THR A 123 -9.97 0.64 11.73
CA THR A 123 -10.83 0.96 10.57
C THR A 123 -10.48 2.30 9.93
N THR A 124 -9.38 2.92 10.39
CA THR A 124 -8.90 4.20 9.87
C THR A 124 -8.48 4.05 8.41
N PRO A 125 -8.99 4.90 7.50
CA PRO A 125 -8.61 4.83 6.09
C PRO A 125 -7.14 5.21 5.90
N LEU A 126 -6.41 4.40 5.12
CA LEU A 126 -4.99 4.56 4.81
C LEU A 126 -4.75 5.71 3.82
N VAL A 127 -5.74 6.00 2.98
CA VAL A 127 -5.67 7.01 1.92
C VAL A 127 -6.91 7.89 2.00
N ARG A 128 -6.68 9.20 1.88
CA ARG A 128 -7.74 10.21 1.82
C ARG A 128 -7.56 11.09 0.59
N LEU A 129 -8.66 11.33 -0.11
CA LEU A 129 -8.72 12.31 -1.19
C LEU A 129 -8.71 13.72 -0.57
N ILE A 130 -7.73 14.53 -0.93
CA ILE A 130 -7.57 15.91 -0.43
C ILE A 130 -8.19 16.92 -1.40
N SER A 131 -7.97 16.72 -2.71
CA SER A 131 -8.48 17.64 -3.73
C SER A 131 -8.53 16.97 -5.10
N VAL A 132 -9.51 17.37 -5.91
CA VAL A 132 -9.60 17.01 -7.33
C VAL A 132 -9.63 18.28 -8.16
N SER A 133 -8.90 18.32 -9.26
CA SER A 133 -8.97 19.40 -10.24
C SER A 133 -8.95 18.84 -11.65
N THR A 134 -9.88 19.28 -12.50
CA THR A 134 -9.90 18.96 -13.92
C THR A 134 -9.29 20.11 -14.71
N LYS A 135 -8.40 19.81 -15.66
CA LYS A 135 -7.81 20.80 -16.56
C LYS A 135 -7.81 20.26 -18.00
N PRO A 136 -8.22 21.05 -19.00
CA PRO A 136 -8.07 20.65 -20.39
C PRO A 136 -6.56 20.53 -20.70
N SER A 137 -6.15 19.42 -21.32
CA SER A 137 -4.75 19.25 -21.72
C SER A 137 -4.46 20.11 -22.95
N LEU A 138 -3.98 21.33 -22.74
CA LEU A 138 -3.26 22.05 -23.79
C LEU A 138 -1.97 21.28 -24.05
N ASN A 139 -1.76 20.90 -25.30
CA ASN A 139 -0.68 20.05 -25.77
C ASN A 139 0.69 20.74 -25.60
N LYS A 140 1.17 20.86 -24.37
CA LYS A 140 2.56 21.20 -24.06
C LYS A 140 3.28 19.89 -23.79
N LYS A 141 4.15 19.52 -24.72
CA LYS A 141 5.06 18.37 -24.60
C LYS A 141 5.85 18.50 -23.30
N PHE A 142 5.39 17.84 -22.23
CA PHE A 142 6.21 17.58 -21.06
C PHE A 142 6.84 16.21 -21.25
N VAL A 143 8.05 16.22 -21.78
CA VAL A 143 8.97 15.08 -21.71
C VAL A 143 9.40 14.97 -20.25
N LEU A 144 9.01 13.89 -19.58
CA LEU A 144 9.79 13.32 -18.49
C LEU A 144 9.58 11.79 -18.51
N VAL A 145 10.25 11.15 -19.47
CA VAL A 145 10.49 9.71 -19.47
C VAL A 145 11.64 9.47 -18.51
N GLY A 146 11.46 8.59 -17.53
CA GLY A 146 12.56 8.16 -16.66
C GLY A 146 12.11 7.52 -15.36
N GLY A 147 11.58 6.31 -15.43
CA GLY A 147 11.55 5.30 -14.37
C GLY A 147 11.23 5.75 -12.94
N PHE A 148 9.94 5.87 -12.57
CA PHE A 148 9.57 6.01 -11.15
C PHE A 148 8.22 5.40 -10.72
N ILE A 149 7.51 4.67 -11.60
CA ILE A 149 6.23 4.05 -11.20
C ILE A 149 6.46 2.74 -10.41
N PHE A 150 7.55 2.02 -10.64
CA PHE A 150 7.96 0.90 -9.77
C PHE A 150 8.45 1.37 -8.39
N GLY A 151 8.96 2.60 -8.29
CA GLY A 151 9.41 3.21 -7.02
C GLY A 151 8.27 3.72 -6.14
N LEU A 152 7.08 4.00 -6.69
CA LEU A 152 5.95 4.56 -5.94
C LEU A 152 5.22 3.52 -5.07
N PHE A 153 5.18 2.25 -5.50
CA PHE A 153 4.70 1.16 -4.64
C PHE A 153 5.77 0.68 -3.66
N LEU A 154 7.04 0.67 -4.06
CA LEU A 154 8.14 0.36 -3.15
C LEU A 154 8.38 1.48 -2.14
N GLY A 155 8.13 2.76 -2.40
CA GLY A 155 8.39 3.83 -1.44
C GLY A 155 7.43 3.83 -0.25
N ILE A 156 6.13 3.61 -0.53
CA ILE A 156 5.10 3.45 0.50
C ILE A 156 5.27 2.10 1.20
N PHE A 157 5.56 1.01 0.46
CA PHE A 157 5.78 -0.31 1.07
C PHE A 157 7.12 -0.44 1.80
N VAL A 158 8.20 0.19 1.34
CA VAL A 158 9.52 0.24 2.02
C VAL A 158 9.45 1.19 3.19
N SER A 159 8.68 2.29 3.15
CA SER A 159 8.44 3.10 4.35
C SER A 159 7.57 2.35 5.35
N PHE A 160 6.52 1.65 4.90
CA PHE A 160 5.72 0.75 5.74
C PHE A 160 6.60 -0.36 6.36
N ILE A 161 7.32 -1.14 5.55
CA ILE A 161 8.29 -2.14 6.00
C ILE A 161 9.41 -1.52 6.85
N LYS A 162 9.89 -0.29 6.57
CA LYS A 162 10.89 0.40 7.41
C LYS A 162 10.33 0.82 8.75
N GLU A 163 9.10 1.30 8.82
CA GLU A 163 8.40 1.64 10.06
C GLU A 163 8.23 0.36 10.90
N PHE A 164 7.79 -0.75 10.28
CA PHE A 164 7.70 -2.07 10.89
C PHE A 164 9.06 -2.76 11.16
N SER A 165 10.12 -2.37 10.46
CA SER A 165 11.49 -2.88 10.67
C SER A 165 12.28 -2.02 11.65
N ARG A 166 11.88 -0.77 11.91
CA ARG A 166 12.46 0.07 12.97
C ARG A 166 12.03 -0.37 14.36
N THR A 167 10.88 -1.07 14.48
CA THR A 167 10.50 -1.79 15.70
C THR A 167 11.21 -3.16 15.83
N LEU A 168 12.02 -3.54 14.83
CA LEU A 168 13.04 -4.59 14.88
C LEU A 168 14.41 -3.93 15.07
N ASP A 169 14.65 -3.25 16.20
CA ASP A 169 16.01 -2.81 16.53
C ASP A 169 16.81 -4.01 17.07
N TRP A 170 17.36 -4.81 16.15
CA TRP A 170 18.25 -5.94 16.46
C TRP A 170 19.54 -5.50 17.16
N LYS A 171 19.85 -4.19 17.23
CA LYS A 171 21.00 -3.69 17.99
C LYS A 171 20.83 -3.81 19.50
N ASN A 172 19.60 -3.98 20.01
CA ASN A 172 19.36 -4.22 21.43
C ASN A 172 19.16 -5.70 21.80
N ILE A 173 19.23 -6.64 20.83
CA ILE A 173 19.16 -8.09 21.06
C ILE A 173 20.57 -8.71 21.24
N LYS A 174 21.63 -7.91 21.06
CA LYS A 174 22.99 -8.26 21.50
C LYS A 174 23.40 -7.36 22.66
N SER A 175 22.94 -7.70 23.86
CA SER A 175 23.68 -7.47 25.10
C SER A 175 23.49 -8.64 26.04
#